data_AF-A0A7S3HMZ5-F1
#
_entry.id   AF-A0A7S3HMZ5-F1
#
_cell.length_a   1.000
_cell.length_b   1.000
_cell.length_c   1.000
_cell.angle_alpha   90.00
_cell.angle_beta   90.00
_cell.angle_gamma   90.00
#
_symmetry.space_group_name_H-M   'P 1'
#
loop_
_entity.id
_entity.type
_entity.pdbx_description
1 polymer ?
#
loop_
_entity_poly.entity_id
_entity_poly.type
_entity_poly.pdbx_seq_one_letter_code
_entity_poly.pdbx_strand_id
1 'polypeptide(L)'
;ITSAGTGNGVGSPWNNYLLDDVMRGAVQDQFIQRNPASYKTWSQGTDVHSPYVLGQGNRIKQNAVELIREWYGSQGIQIQSGEVYFFDDRTENIPPFQEKGLNSREISCASRDLELYGGIGMVG
;
A
#
# COMPACT_ATOMS: atom_id res chain seq x y z
N ILE A 1 -2.51 -0.84 2.95
CA ILE A 1 -1.59 0.31 3.11
C ILE A 1 -0.17 -0.21 3.11
N THR A 2 0.74 0.41 2.35
CA THR A 2 2.14 0.02 2.31
C THR A 2 3.04 1.26 2.48
N SER A 3 3.71 1.40 3.62
CA SER A 3 4.54 2.59 3.93
C SER A 3 6.03 2.26 3.96
N ALA A 4 6.86 3.25 3.60
CA ALA A 4 8.31 3.14 3.73
C ALA A 4 8.78 3.28 5.19
N GLY A 5 8.12 4.16 5.94
CA GLY A 5 8.38 4.36 7.36
C GLY A 5 7.45 3.56 8.26
N THR A 6 7.36 3.99 9.51
CA THR A 6 6.50 3.37 10.54
C THR A 6 5.03 3.75 10.40
N GLY A 7 4.68 4.59 9.42
CA GLY A 7 3.30 5.05 9.20
C GLY A 7 2.72 5.71 10.44
N ASN A 8 3.43 6.64 11.08
CA ASN A 8 3.09 7.23 12.39
C ASN A 8 3.09 6.26 13.59
N GLY A 9 3.55 5.01 13.42
CA GLY A 9 3.66 4.02 14.48
C GLY A 9 2.43 3.13 14.59
N VAL A 10 2.67 1.83 14.79
CA VAL A 10 1.63 0.81 15.01
C VAL A 10 0.73 1.25 16.18
N GLY A 11 -0.58 1.32 15.93
CA GLY A 11 -1.59 1.71 16.94
C GLY A 11 -1.65 3.20 17.28
N SER A 12 -0.94 4.07 16.55
CA SER A 12 -1.05 5.52 16.74
C SER A 12 -2.48 6.04 16.51
N PRO A 13 -2.86 7.19 17.12
CA PRO A 13 -4.18 7.78 16.91
C PRO A 13 -4.51 8.00 15.43
N TRP A 14 -3.53 8.42 14.64
CA TRP A 14 -3.71 8.63 13.20
C TRP A 14 -3.97 7.33 12.44
N ASN A 15 -3.22 6.26 12.74
CA ASN A 15 -3.47 4.97 12.12
C ASN A 15 -4.84 4.44 12.48
N ASN A 16 -5.23 4.52 13.74
CA ASN A 16 -6.56 4.08 14.17
C ASN A 16 -7.65 4.86 13.45
N TYR A 17 -7.55 6.19 13.40
CA TYR A 17 -8.50 7.03 12.65
C TYR A 17 -8.60 6.62 11.18
N LEU A 18 -7.48 6.38 10.51
CA LEU A 18 -7.50 5.99 9.11
C LEU A 18 -8.16 4.61 8.90
N LEU A 19 -7.92 3.65 9.79
CA LEU A 19 -8.54 2.32 9.73
C LEU A 19 -10.02 2.32 10.14
N ASP A 20 -10.39 3.12 11.13
CA ASP A 20 -11.70 3.09 11.80
C ASP A 20 -12.71 4.10 11.25
N ASP A 21 -12.24 5.15 10.59
CA ASP A 21 -13.09 6.24 10.11
C ASP A 21 -12.95 6.48 8.60
N VAL A 22 -11.73 6.42 8.04
CA VAL A 22 -11.49 6.78 6.62
C VAL A 22 -11.70 5.60 5.68
N MET A 23 -11.11 4.45 5.98
CA MET A 23 -11.15 3.27 5.10
C MET A 23 -12.33 2.33 5.38
N ARG A 24 -13.28 2.74 6.23
CA ARG A 24 -14.45 1.92 6.54
C ARG A 24 -15.51 1.99 5.46
N GLY A 25 -16.24 0.88 5.35
CA GLY A 25 -17.35 0.71 4.43
C GLY A 25 -17.98 -0.66 4.66
N ALA A 26 -19.19 -0.88 4.14
CA ALA A 26 -19.95 -2.10 4.42
C ALA A 26 -19.18 -3.39 4.06
N VAL A 27 -18.42 -3.38 2.98
CA VAL A 27 -17.57 -4.52 2.57
C VAL A 27 -16.45 -4.75 3.59
N GLN A 28 -15.78 -3.68 4.01
CA GLN A 28 -14.71 -3.75 5.00
C GLN A 28 -15.25 -4.21 6.37
N ASP A 29 -16.41 -3.69 6.80
CA ASP A 29 -17.03 -4.09 8.07
C ASP A 29 -17.40 -5.58 8.09
N GLN A 30 -17.96 -6.10 6.99
CA GLN A 30 -18.24 -7.53 6.85
C GLN A 30 -16.95 -8.37 6.85
N PHE A 31 -15.90 -7.88 6.21
CA PHE A 31 -14.59 -8.54 6.23
C PHE A 31 -14.02 -8.62 7.65
N ILE A 32 -14.10 -7.53 8.41
CA ILE A 32 -13.64 -7.44 9.81
C ILE A 32 -14.39 -8.44 10.70
N GLN A 33 -15.71 -8.52 10.55
CA GLN A 33 -16.54 -9.48 11.31
C GLN A 33 -16.14 -10.93 11.05
N ARG A 34 -15.73 -11.27 9.82
CA ARG A 34 -15.27 -12.60 9.45
C ARG A 34 -13.82 -12.86 9.89
N ASN A 35 -13.01 -11.81 10.04
CA ASN A 35 -11.56 -11.89 10.30
C ASN A 35 -11.11 -11.02 11.50
N PRO A 36 -11.69 -11.21 12.69
CA PRO A 36 -11.47 -10.30 13.83
C PRO A 36 -10.02 -10.31 14.36
N ALA A 37 -9.25 -11.37 14.11
CA ALA A 37 -7.88 -11.51 14.60
C ALA A 37 -6.82 -10.87 13.69
N SER A 38 -7.10 -10.70 12.40
CA SER A 38 -6.09 -10.28 11.40
C SER A 38 -6.32 -8.90 10.82
N TYR A 39 -7.52 -8.32 10.99
CA TYR A 39 -7.90 -7.07 10.30
C TYR A 39 -7.21 -5.79 10.81
N LYS A 40 -6.44 -5.80 11.91
CA LYS A 40 -5.70 -4.63 12.43
C LYS A 40 -4.23 -4.94 12.76
N THR A 41 -3.75 -6.10 12.36
CA THR A 41 -2.36 -6.48 12.59
C THR A 41 -1.48 -5.71 11.63
N TRP A 42 -0.40 -5.09 12.11
CA TRP A 42 0.56 -4.44 11.23
C TRP A 42 1.70 -5.40 10.89
N SER A 43 1.95 -5.57 9.60
CA SER A 43 3.03 -6.36 9.03
C SER A 43 4.29 -5.53 8.79
N GLN A 44 5.44 -6.20 8.70
CA GLN A 44 6.74 -5.57 8.51
C GLN A 44 7.48 -6.21 7.33
N GLY A 45 7.96 -5.40 6.40
CA GLY A 45 8.71 -5.90 5.26
C GLY A 45 7.88 -6.90 4.45
N THR A 46 8.41 -8.09 4.23
CA THR A 46 7.74 -9.18 3.49
C THR A 46 7.02 -10.19 4.41
N ASP A 47 6.95 -9.92 5.72
CA ASP A 47 6.21 -10.75 6.67
C ASP A 47 4.73 -10.28 6.73
N VAL A 48 3.96 -10.69 5.72
CA VAL A 48 2.61 -10.18 5.45
C VAL A 48 1.53 -11.11 6.04
N HIS A 49 0.82 -10.60 7.04
CA HIS A 49 -0.29 -11.25 7.76
C HIS A 49 -1.59 -10.44 7.67
N SER A 50 -1.52 -9.27 7.03
CA SER A 50 -2.65 -8.36 6.82
C SER A 50 -2.35 -7.40 5.65
N PRO A 51 -3.34 -6.58 5.23
CA PRO A 51 -3.15 -5.55 4.22
C PRO A 51 -2.31 -4.34 4.64
N TYR A 52 -1.80 -4.29 5.87
CA TYR A 52 -1.13 -3.12 6.44
C TYR A 52 0.34 -3.40 6.68
N VAL A 53 1.20 -2.97 5.76
CA VAL A 53 2.63 -3.31 5.74
C VAL A 53 3.48 -2.05 5.88
N LEU A 54 4.46 -2.09 6.78
CA LEU A 54 5.42 -1.03 7.03
C LEU A 54 6.83 -1.46 6.59
N GLY A 55 7.76 -0.49 6.51
CA GLY A 55 9.17 -0.76 6.21
C GLY A 55 9.46 -1.08 4.73
N GLN A 56 8.62 -0.61 3.81
CA GLN A 56 8.74 -0.85 2.36
C GLN A 56 9.28 0.37 1.64
N GLY A 57 10.61 0.43 1.49
CA GLY A 57 11.33 1.52 0.84
C GLY A 57 11.04 1.69 -0.66
N ASN A 58 11.73 2.65 -1.28
CA ASN A 58 11.58 2.94 -2.71
C ASN A 58 11.90 1.69 -3.54
N ARG A 59 11.17 1.52 -4.66
CA ARG A 59 11.33 0.42 -5.63
C ARG A 59 11.13 -1.01 -5.11
N ILE A 60 10.68 -1.21 -3.87
CA ILE A 60 10.43 -2.56 -3.30
C ILE A 60 8.98 -2.79 -2.84
N LYS A 61 8.16 -1.74 -2.80
CA LYS A 61 6.76 -1.80 -2.33
C LYS A 61 5.91 -2.84 -3.08
N GLN A 62 6.18 -3.05 -4.37
CA GLN A 62 5.50 -4.05 -5.20
C GLN A 62 5.55 -5.46 -4.61
N ASN A 63 6.62 -5.80 -3.88
CA ASN A 63 6.77 -7.12 -3.28
C ASN A 63 5.77 -7.31 -2.13
N ALA A 64 5.63 -6.32 -1.25
CA ALA A 64 4.62 -6.36 -0.20
C ALA A 64 3.19 -6.33 -0.77
N VAL A 65 2.96 -5.55 -1.82
CA VAL A 65 1.63 -5.47 -2.45
C VAL A 65 1.20 -6.81 -3.05
N GLU A 66 2.13 -7.52 -3.69
CA GLU A 66 1.85 -8.87 -4.19
C GLU A 66 1.54 -9.85 -3.05
N LEU A 67 2.30 -9.80 -1.95
CA LEU A 67 2.02 -10.62 -0.77
C LEU A 67 0.68 -10.27 -0.10
N ILE A 68 0.26 -9.01 -0.11
CA ILE A 68 -1.08 -8.60 0.35
C ILE A 68 -2.16 -9.21 -0.54
N ARG A 69 -1.95 -9.22 -1.87
CA ARG A 69 -2.86 -9.83 -2.85
C ARG A 69 -3.01 -11.33 -2.60
N GLU A 70 -1.89 -12.02 -2.40
CA GLU A 70 -1.86 -13.45 -2.03
C GLU A 70 -2.54 -13.72 -0.69
N TRP A 71 -2.31 -12.85 0.30
CA TRP A 71 -2.98 -12.93 1.59
C TRP A 71 -4.50 -12.85 1.45
N TYR A 72 -5.03 -11.87 0.69
CA TYR A 72 -6.48 -11.83 0.40
C TYR A 72 -6.95 -13.11 -0.29
N GLY A 73 -6.15 -13.66 -1.21
CA GLY A 73 -6.42 -14.95 -1.85
C GLY A 73 -6.61 -16.08 -0.84
N SER A 74 -5.77 -16.14 0.20
CA SER A 74 -5.88 -17.11 1.30
C SER A 74 -7.15 -16.92 2.15
N GLN A 75 -7.72 -15.71 2.17
CA GLN A 75 -9.00 -15.39 2.82
C GLN A 75 -10.21 -15.64 1.90
N GLY A 76 -10.01 -16.26 0.73
CA GLY A 76 -11.07 -16.52 -0.25
C GLY A 76 -11.42 -15.33 -1.14
N ILE A 77 -10.59 -14.26 -1.14
CA ILE A 77 -10.81 -13.05 -1.93
C ILE A 77 -9.77 -13.02 -3.05
N GLN A 78 -10.20 -13.28 -4.28
CA GLN A 78 -9.32 -13.26 -5.44
C GLN A 78 -9.27 -11.85 -6.03
N ILE A 79 -8.09 -11.23 -5.99
CA ILE A 79 -7.82 -9.93 -6.62
C ILE A 79 -6.89 -10.20 -7.79
N GLN A 80 -7.32 -9.82 -8.99
CA GLN A 80 -6.47 -9.95 -10.18
C GLN A 80 -5.33 -8.92 -10.11
N SER A 81 -4.14 -9.26 -10.59
CA SER A 81 -3.01 -8.31 -10.62
C SER A 81 -3.37 -7.02 -11.36
N GLY A 82 -4.11 -7.14 -12.48
CA GLY A 82 -4.66 -6.02 -13.24
C GLY A 82 -5.80 -5.25 -12.58
N GLU A 83 -6.20 -5.60 -11.35
CA GLU A 83 -7.14 -4.82 -10.52
C GLU A 83 -6.44 -4.13 -9.34
N VAL A 84 -5.11 -4.25 -9.26
CA VAL A 84 -4.29 -3.50 -8.32
C VAL A 84 -3.78 -2.24 -9.02
N TYR A 85 -3.93 -1.09 -8.36
CA TYR A 85 -3.55 0.22 -8.89
C TYR A 85 -2.61 0.93 -7.94
N PHE A 86 -1.46 1.37 -8.46
CA PHE A 86 -0.45 2.12 -7.74
C PHE A 86 -0.23 3.48 -8.41
N PHE A 87 -0.18 4.54 -7.60
CA PHE A 87 0.06 5.90 -8.04
C PHE A 87 1.18 6.51 -7.18
N ASP A 88 2.16 7.13 -7.83
CA ASP A 88 3.34 7.72 -7.18
C ASP A 88 3.79 8.95 -7.98
N ASP A 89 4.47 9.89 -7.32
CA ASP A 89 5.04 11.09 -7.94
C ASP A 89 6.48 10.86 -8.43
N ARG A 90 7.04 9.68 -8.17
CA ARG A 90 8.39 9.25 -8.57
C ARG A 90 8.37 8.24 -9.70
N THR A 91 8.95 8.63 -10.83
CA THR A 91 9.10 7.77 -12.01
C THR A 91 9.76 6.44 -11.68
N GLU A 92 10.78 6.40 -10.82
CA GLU A 92 11.53 5.18 -10.52
C GLU A 92 10.73 4.11 -9.75
N ASN A 93 9.62 4.49 -9.12
CA ASN A 93 8.74 3.56 -8.40
C ASN A 93 7.75 2.86 -9.34
N ILE A 94 7.54 3.36 -10.57
CA ILE A 94 6.51 2.84 -11.48
C ILE A 94 6.88 1.50 -12.13
N PRO A 95 8.06 1.33 -12.76
CA PRO A 95 8.40 0.09 -13.48
C PRO A 95 8.31 -1.20 -12.64
N PRO A 96 8.78 -1.24 -11.37
CA PRO A 96 8.73 -2.47 -10.57
C PRO A 96 7.31 -3.03 -10.37
N PHE A 97 6.28 -2.18 -10.36
CA PHE A 97 4.89 -2.64 -10.28
C PHE A 97 4.39 -3.24 -11.60
N GLN A 98 4.81 -2.66 -12.74
CA GLN A 98 4.45 -3.18 -14.07
C GLN A 98 5.06 -4.56 -14.30
N GLU A 99 6.28 -4.80 -13.82
CA GLU A 99 6.93 -6.12 -13.86
C GLU A 99 6.13 -7.21 -13.12
N LYS A 100 5.30 -6.83 -12.14
CA LYS A 100 4.39 -7.73 -11.42
C LYS A 100 3.01 -7.85 -12.07
N GLY A 101 2.77 -7.21 -13.21
CA GLY A 101 1.47 -7.15 -13.85
C GLY A 101 0.44 -6.32 -13.05
N LEU A 102 0.91 -5.46 -12.15
CA LEU A 102 0.07 -4.52 -11.40
C LEU A 102 -0.03 -3.22 -12.21
N ASN A 103 -1.17 -2.53 -12.15
CA ASN A 103 -1.27 -1.23 -12.79
C ASN A 103 -0.48 -0.21 -11.96
N SER A 104 0.41 0.53 -12.61
CA SER A 104 1.07 1.67 -11.98
C SER A 104 1.11 2.87 -12.91
N ARG A 105 0.95 4.06 -12.34
CA ARG A 105 0.97 5.32 -13.08
C ARG A 105 1.62 6.41 -12.25
N GLU A 106 2.52 7.15 -12.88
CA GLU A 106 3.05 8.36 -12.29
C GLU A 106 1.99 9.48 -12.32
N ILE A 107 1.80 10.16 -11.19
CA ILE A 107 0.97 11.36 -11.10
C ILE A 107 1.84 12.52 -10.64
N SER A 108 2.41 13.25 -11.61
CA SER A 108 3.20 14.45 -11.37
C SER A 108 3.12 15.40 -12.58
N CYS A 109 3.35 16.70 -12.38
CA CYS A 109 3.61 17.62 -13.49
C CYS A 109 5.00 17.36 -14.09
N ALA A 110 5.33 17.91 -15.25
CA ALA A 110 6.65 17.72 -15.86
C ALA A 110 7.81 18.30 -15.01
N SER A 111 7.53 19.29 -14.15
CA SER A 111 8.51 19.90 -13.26
C SER A 111 8.95 18.95 -12.14
N ARG A 112 10.24 18.98 -11.81
CA ARG A 112 10.87 18.17 -10.76
C ARG A 112 11.61 19.08 -9.79
N ASP A 113 11.48 18.81 -8.50
CA ASP A 113 12.40 19.35 -7.50
C ASP A 113 13.62 18.43 -7.40
N LEU A 114 14.73 18.88 -7.98
CA LEU A 114 15.98 18.11 -8.02
C LEU A 114 16.77 18.17 -6.69
N GLU A 115 16.46 19.12 -5.80
CA GLU A 115 17.12 19.25 -4.50
C GLU A 115 16.49 18.30 -3.48
N LEU A 116 15.17 18.10 -3.53
CA LEU A 116 14.47 17.21 -2.63
C LEU A 116 14.51 15.75 -3.09
N TYR A 117 15.22 14.93 -2.30
CA TYR A 117 15.19 13.47 -2.34
C TYR A 117 15.37 12.82 -3.73
N GLY A 118 16.19 13.43 -4.59
CA GLY A 118 16.60 12.87 -5.88
C GLY A 118 15.60 13.04 -7.02
N GLY A 119 14.73 14.07 -6.98
CA GLY A 119 13.84 14.40 -8.10
C GLY A 119 12.38 14.06 -7.85
N ILE A 120 11.75 14.68 -6.85
CA ILE A 120 10.31 14.50 -6.60
C ILE A 120 9.49 15.21 -7.69
N GLY A 121 8.42 14.56 -8.15
CA GLY A 121 7.44 15.18 -9.02
C GLY A 121 6.64 16.28 -8.32
N MET A 122 6.64 17.48 -8.88
CA MET A 122 5.81 18.57 -8.36
C MET A 122 4.39 18.41 -8.88
N VAL A 123 3.40 18.65 -8.02
CA VAL A 123 2.02 18.89 -8.45
C VAL A 123 1.80 20.40 -8.53
N GLY A 124 1.32 20.87 -9.68
CA GLY A 124 0.96 22.26 -9.93
C GLY A 124 -0.52 22.53 -9.70
#